data_AF-A0A970WT25-F1
#
_entry.id   AF-A0A970WT25-F1
#
_cell.length_a   1.000
_cell.length_b   1.000
_cell.length_c   1.000
_cell.angle_alpha   90.00
_cell.angle_beta   90.00
_cell.angle_gamma   90.00
#
_symmetry.space_group_name_H-M   'P 1'
#
loop_
_entity.id
_entity.type
_entity.pdbx_description
1 polymer ?
#
loop_
_entity_poly.entity_id
_entity_poly.type
_entity_poly.pdbx_seq_one_letter_code
_entity_poly.pdbx_strand_id
1 'polypeptide(L)' 'MDDEIEIQDLEAYEIRELLLDQGSEVDEEQAAAIKQFIEDIGGLENALAAVDMLDSLQKAA' A
#
# COMPACT_ATOMS: atom_id res chain seq x y z
N MET A 1 -6.26 23.64 4.30
CA MET A 1 -5.41 22.57 3.77
C MET A 1 -5.81 21.41 4.62
N ASP A 2 -6.66 20.55 4.09
CA ASP A 2 -6.92 19.28 4.78
C ASP A 2 -5.61 18.50 4.62
N ASP A 3 -4.89 18.33 5.72
CA ASP A 3 -3.72 17.45 5.75
C ASP A 3 -4.29 16.03 5.60
N GLU A 4 -4.42 15.59 4.35
CA GLU A 4 -4.85 14.24 4.01
C GLU A 4 -3.76 13.30 4.53
N ILE A 5 -4.08 12.49 5.54
CA ILE A 5 -3.12 11.57 6.16
C ILE A 5 -2.74 10.54 5.09
N GLU A 6 -1.46 10.47 4.73
CA GLU A 6 -0.99 9.50 3.76
C GLU A 6 -0.85 8.13 4.45
N ILE A 7 -1.05 7.03 3.69
CA ILE A 7 -0.95 5.68 4.27
C ILE A 7 0.45 5.40 4.85
N GLN A 8 1.50 6.02 4.29
CA GLN A 8 2.86 5.95 4.82
C GLN A 8 3.05 6.68 6.16
N ASP A 9 2.19 7.63 6.52
CA ASP A 9 2.24 8.32 7.81
C ASP A 9 1.68 7.48 8.96
N LEU A 10 0.94 6.40 8.62
CA LEU A 10 0.30 5.51 9.58
C LEU A 10 1.27 4.47 10.13
N GLU A 11 1.03 4.03 11.36
CA GLU A 11 1.69 2.87 11.94
C GLU A 11 1.19 1.58 11.30
N ALA A 12 2.00 0.52 11.34
CA ALA A 12 1.66 -0.76 10.69
C ALA A 12 0.32 -1.35 11.18
N TYR A 13 0.01 -1.20 12.47
CA TYR A 13 -1.27 -1.66 13.02
C TYR A 13 -2.45 -0.85 12.49
N GLU A 14 -2.29 0.45 12.23
CA GLU A 14 -3.35 1.31 11.67
C GLU A 14 -3.63 0.95 10.22
N ILE A 15 -2.57 0.70 9.44
CA ILE A 15 -2.66 0.20 8.06
C ILE A 15 -3.38 -1.15 8.05
N ARG A 16 -3.05 -2.05 8.97
CA ARG A 16 -3.71 -3.36 9.11
C ARG A 16 -5.21 -3.19 9.35
N GLU A 17 -5.61 -2.37 10.33
CA GLU A 17 -7.02 -2.14 10.64
C GLU A 17 -7.78 -1.53 9.45
N LEU A 18 -7.17 -0.59 8.72
CA LEU A 18 -7.77 -0.02 7.50
C LEU A 18 -7.98 -1.08 6.41
N LEU A 19 -7.02 -1.96 6.20
CA LEU A 19 -7.10 -3.02 5.19
C LEU A 19 -8.11 -4.10 5.61
N LEU A 20 -8.20 -4.42 6.90
CA LEU A 20 -9.22 -5.33 7.44
C LEU A 20 -10.64 -4.78 7.26
N ASP A 21 -10.87 -3.50 7.48
CA ASP A 21 -12.18 -2.85 7.25
C ASP A 21 -12.59 -2.91 5.77
N GLN A 22 -11.60 -2.93 4.86
CA GLN A 22 -11.80 -3.13 3.42
C GLN A 22 -11.88 -4.61 3.00
N GLY A 23 -11.84 -5.54 3.96
CA GLY A 23 -11.96 -6.98 3.72
C GLY A 23 -10.67 -7.68 3.29
N SER A 24 -9.50 -7.03 3.45
CA SER A 24 -8.20 -7.65 3.22
C SER A 24 -7.68 -8.27 4.52
N GLU A 25 -7.49 -9.59 4.51
CA GLU A 25 -6.87 -10.32 5.63
C GLU A 25 -5.35 -10.17 5.55
N VAL A 26 -4.83 -9.11 6.16
CA VAL A 26 -3.39 -8.88 6.33
C VAL A 26 -3.00 -8.91 7.81
N ASP A 27 -1.83 -9.43 8.10
CA ASP A 27 -1.21 -9.30 9.42
C ASP A 27 -0.39 -8.00 9.54
N GLU A 28 0.18 -7.77 10.72
CA GLU A 28 0.95 -6.56 11.01
C GLU A 28 2.30 -6.51 10.27
N GLU A 29 2.91 -7.67 9.98
CA GLU A 29 4.16 -7.76 9.22
C GLU A 29 3.91 -7.42 7.75
N GLN A 30 2.81 -7.92 7.19
CA GLN A 30 2.35 -7.59 5.83
C GLN A 30 1.99 -6.11 5.71
N ALA A 31 1.30 -5.54 6.70
CA ALA A 31 1.01 -4.11 6.72
C ALA A 31 2.29 -3.25 6.77
N ALA A 32 3.28 -3.65 7.58
CA ALA A 32 4.58 -3.00 7.62
C ALA A 32 5.33 -3.11 6.28
N ALA A 33 5.25 -4.27 5.61
CA ALA A 33 5.86 -4.46 4.30
C ALA A 33 5.21 -3.59 3.21
N ILE A 34 3.89 -3.42 3.26
CA ILE A 34 3.16 -2.51 2.36
C ILE A 34 3.64 -1.07 2.58
N LYS A 35 3.75 -0.62 3.83
CA LYS A 35 4.29 0.70 4.16
C LYS A 35 5.70 0.89 3.58
N GLN A 36 6.60 -0.05 3.85
CA GLN A 36 7.97 0.01 3.35
C GLN A 36 8.04 0.06 1.82
N PHE A 37 7.22 -0.75 1.14
CA PHE A 37 7.15 -0.73 -0.33
C PHE A 37 6.73 0.63 -0.87
N ILE A 38 5.73 1.26 -0.25
CA ILE A 38 5.23 2.59 -0.62
C ILE A 38 6.33 3.65 -0.43
N GLU A 39 7.08 3.60 0.67
CA GLU A 39 8.20 4.51 0.92
C GLU A 39 9.35 4.30 -0.08
N ASP A 40 9.73 3.05 -0.33
CA ASP A 40 10.84 2.68 -1.21
C ASP A 40 10.60 3.12 -2.65
N ILE A 41 9.36 3.07 -3.12
CA ILE A 41 8.98 3.48 -4.48
C ILE A 41 8.65 4.97 -4.58
N GLY A 42 8.71 5.72 -3.47
CA GLY A 42 8.54 7.16 -3.44
C GLY A 42 7.08 7.63 -3.42
N GLY A 43 6.19 6.88 -2.78
CA GLY A 43 4.81 7.27 -2.49
C GLY A 43 3.75 6.33 -3.09
N LEU A 44 2.51 6.47 -2.62
CA LEU A 44 1.39 5.60 -2.96
C LEU A 44 1.05 5.63 -4.46
N GLU A 45 1.13 6.80 -5.10
CA GLU A 45 0.88 6.92 -6.54
C GLU A 45 1.83 6.05 -7.37
N ASN A 46 3.12 6.05 -7.01
CA ASN A 46 4.12 5.23 -7.68
C ASN A 46 3.90 3.73 -7.39
N ALA A 47 3.52 3.40 -6.15
CA ALA A 47 3.19 2.03 -5.75
C ALA A 47 2.03 1.45 -6.59
N LEU A 48 0.94 2.20 -6.73
CA LEU A 48 -0.21 1.80 -7.54
C LEU A 48 0.16 1.67 -9.03
N ALA A 49 0.89 2.65 -9.58
CA ALA A 49 1.35 2.60 -10.97
C ALA A 49 2.24 1.38 -11.25
N ALA A 50 3.09 1.00 -10.29
CA ALA A 50 3.94 -0.18 -10.42
C ALA A 50 3.12 -1.49 -10.40
N VAL A 51 2.11 -1.59 -9.54
CA VAL A 51 1.21 -2.76 -9.52
C VAL A 51 0.44 -2.88 -10.84
N ASP A 52 -0.12 -1.78 -11.34
CA ASP A 52 -0.83 -1.75 -12.64
C ASP A 52 0.09 -2.13 -13.81
N MET A 53 1.35 -1.66 -13.79
CA MET A 53 2.35 -2.03 -14.80
C MET A 53 2.66 -3.53 -14.76
N LEU A 54 2.82 -4.12 -13.56
CA LEU A 54 3.10 -5.55 -13.39
C LEU A 54 1.93 -6.43 -13.87
N ASP A 55 0.69 -6.05 -13.55
CA ASP A 55 -0.51 -6.74 -14.05
C ASP A 55 -0.61 -6.67 -15.59
N SER A 56 -0.29 -5.51 -16.18
CA SER A 56 -0.24 -5.33 -17.63
C SER A 56 0.80 -6.23 -18.30
N LEU A 57 1.99 -6.37 -17.70
CA LEU A 57 3.05 -7.26 -18.20
C LEU A 57 2.64 -8.73 -18.09
N GLN A 58 2.00 -9.14 -16.99
CA GLN A 58 1.49 -10.50 -16.82
C GLN A 58 0.46 -10.87 -17.89
N LYS A 59 -0.44 -9.96 -18.25
CA LYS A 59 -1.46 -10.17 -19.29
C LYS A 59 -0.89 -10.26 -20.70
N ALA A 60 0.32 -9.72 -20.92
CA ALA A 60 0.98 -9.70 -22.21
C ALA A 60 1.92 -10.90 -22.47
N ALA A 61 2.17 -11.75 -21.45
CA ALA A 61 3.02 -12.94 -21.50
C ALA A 61 2.24 -14.22 -21.80
#